data_AF-A0A2E5HPY6-F1
#
_entry.id   AF-A0A2E5HPY6-F1
#
_cell.length_a   1.000
_cell.length_b   1.000
_cell.length_c   1.000
_cell.angle_alpha   90.00
_cell.angle_beta   90.00
_cell.angle_gamma   90.00
#
_symmetry.space_group_name_H-M   'P 1'
#
loop_
_entity.id
_entity.type
_entity.pdbx_description
1 polymer ?
#
loop_
_entity_poly.entity_id
_entity_poly.type
_entity_poly.pdbx_seq_one_letter_code
_entity_poly.pdbx_strand_id
1 'polypeptide(L)'
;MTWTTRQALTLLLWSGAAALCLAPIGCASSAGEDDASSNEARSCVPDERECLNATNFRVCNPSGDGYDYGVCPEAMPCSGGLCGASVQDDAGRSNSNDTSTTDTGGVSDSGAPPDVPGDDTGASPDTAQPQDTGGPVSCMPGQRTCLSSTSLQVCRPDGSGYDMGTCTQEQPCQDGYCGGGGGTPGTCVGDARECLDNRTLRVCRSNGAAWDNLPCPGDQVCEAGACRPLGDCIDNDRDGYGVGAGCLGVDCDDNAFTINPSGWEVCGNGLDEDCDDQDAPCDCDPIAQDCPGDRLRCALNNNLEFACMGDGLLGEGEPCGGVPSNCSRGLVCIQTEEGGGSVCTRMCSPQTGAGCIGDAVCGATLVGFDNVGLCVGLTRCDPVDTPQSCPPGTHCDPFSDAEAACFDGAGTQGEDAPCSPNESGCAAGLTCATGPNGSVCKGYCKVSRGNADCQRWRGQACQPIEISFTFLGRTEVIRSYGVCN
;
A
#
# COMPACT_ATOMS: atom_id res chain seq x y z
N MET A 1 12.54 -50.18 58.88
CA MET A 1 11.18 -49.73 58.56
C MET A 1 11.18 -48.21 58.57
N THR A 2 11.09 -47.67 57.36
CA THR A 2 10.80 -46.29 56.92
C THR A 2 11.19 -45.11 57.81
N TRP A 3 12.22 -44.39 57.37
CA TRP A 3 12.57 -43.02 57.73
C TRP A 3 12.24 -42.08 56.57
N THR A 4 11.56 -40.96 56.83
CA THR A 4 11.52 -39.80 55.94
C THR A 4 11.59 -38.50 56.73
N THR A 5 12.70 -37.78 56.48
CA THR A 5 12.86 -36.35 56.19
C THR A 5 12.15 -35.24 57.01
N ARG A 6 13.04 -34.42 57.59
CA ARG A 6 13.25 -32.95 57.44
C ARG A 6 12.31 -31.92 58.12
N GLN A 7 13.02 -31.07 58.87
CA GLN A 7 12.66 -29.80 59.48
C GLN A 7 12.59 -28.65 58.46
N ALA A 8 11.72 -27.67 58.74
CA ALA A 8 11.95 -26.21 58.86
C ALA A 8 10.59 -25.48 58.68
N LEU A 9 10.01 -24.84 59.72
CA LEU A 9 10.15 -23.41 60.08
C LEU A 9 9.73 -22.48 58.90
N THR A 10 8.84 -21.48 58.97
CA THR A 10 8.18 -20.76 60.08
C THR A 10 7.11 -19.78 59.55
N LEU A 11 6.12 -19.47 60.40
CA LEU A 11 5.49 -18.14 60.65
C LEU A 11 4.60 -17.45 59.60
N LEU A 12 3.31 -17.28 59.94
CA LEU A 12 2.60 -15.98 59.98
C LEU A 12 1.34 -16.05 60.87
N LEU A 13 1.41 -15.32 61.99
CA LEU A 13 0.33 -14.76 62.82
C LEU A 13 -0.35 -13.63 61.99
N TRP A 14 -1.60 -13.16 62.11
CA TRP A 14 -2.51 -12.82 63.22
C TRP A 14 -3.84 -12.36 62.55
N SER A 15 -5.04 -12.84 62.91
CA SER A 15 -5.99 -12.37 63.94
C SER A 15 -6.91 -11.17 63.60
N GLY A 16 -8.21 -11.39 63.85
CA GLY A 16 -9.19 -10.38 64.30
C GLY A 16 -10.31 -10.09 63.30
N ALA A 17 -11.58 -9.92 63.67
CA ALA A 17 -12.34 -10.20 64.89
C ALA A 17 -13.83 -10.18 64.47
N ALA A 18 -14.64 -11.12 64.97
CA ALA A 18 -16.08 -11.17 64.72
C ALA A 18 -16.83 -10.40 65.82
N ALA A 19 -17.76 -9.52 65.44
CA ALA A 19 -18.72 -8.91 66.35
C ALA A 19 -20.14 -9.16 65.83
N LEU A 20 -20.95 -9.80 66.70
CA LEU A 20 -22.40 -9.97 66.58
C LEU A 20 -23.14 -8.63 66.66
N CYS A 21 -24.22 -8.48 65.88
CA CYS A 21 -25.46 -7.85 66.34
C CYS A 21 -26.69 -8.40 65.59
N LEU A 22 -27.80 -8.48 66.33
CA LEU A 22 -29.10 -9.06 66.00
C LEU A 22 -29.98 -8.13 65.13
N ALA A 23 -30.95 -8.72 64.42
CA ALA A 23 -31.87 -8.23 63.36
C ALA A 23 -32.98 -7.24 63.81
N PRO A 24 -34.06 -6.88 63.03
CA PRO A 24 -34.43 -7.16 61.61
C PRO A 24 -35.08 -5.97 60.82
N ILE A 25 -35.49 -6.26 59.56
CA ILE A 25 -36.51 -5.59 58.69
C ILE A 25 -36.00 -4.55 57.67
N GLY A 26 -36.28 -4.84 56.38
CA GLY A 26 -36.50 -3.80 55.35
C GLY A 26 -35.92 -4.13 53.98
N CYS A 27 -36.69 -4.80 53.12
CA CYS A 27 -36.42 -4.95 51.69
C CYS A 27 -36.27 -3.58 51.00
N ALA A 28 -35.19 -3.38 50.24
CA ALA A 28 -35.19 -2.57 49.03
C ALA A 28 -33.99 -2.98 48.15
N SER A 29 -34.29 -3.15 46.87
CA SER A 29 -33.48 -3.70 45.79
C SER A 29 -32.42 -2.74 45.25
N SER A 30 -31.20 -3.28 45.08
CA SER A 30 -30.25 -3.09 43.97
C SER A 30 -30.14 -1.71 43.27
N ALA A 31 -29.05 -1.01 43.58
CA ALA A 31 -28.16 -0.32 42.64
C ALA A 31 -26.79 -0.30 43.37
N GLY A 32 -25.80 -1.10 42.97
CA GLY A 32 -25.08 -0.96 41.70
C GLY A 32 -23.93 0.00 41.95
N GLU A 33 -22.91 -0.46 42.69
CA GLU A 33 -21.67 0.26 42.92
C GLU A 33 -20.89 0.38 41.60
N ASP A 34 -20.34 1.56 41.37
CA ASP A 34 -19.55 1.95 40.21
C ASP A 34 -18.28 1.09 40.07
N ASP A 35 -18.27 0.19 39.09
CA ASP A 35 -17.02 -0.35 38.52
C ASP A 35 -16.35 0.76 37.70
N ALA A 36 -15.35 1.40 38.30
CA ALA A 36 -14.33 2.15 37.58
C ALA A 36 -13.50 1.18 36.72
N SER A 37 -14.04 0.86 35.55
CA SER A 37 -13.33 0.19 34.47
C SER A 37 -12.12 1.02 34.06
N SER A 38 -10.95 0.41 34.17
CA SER A 38 -9.71 0.82 33.53
C SER A 38 -9.96 1.24 32.09
N ASN A 39 -9.75 2.52 31.80
CA ASN A 39 -9.76 3.05 30.45
C ASN A 39 -8.43 2.66 29.79
N GLU A 40 -8.31 1.40 29.36
CA GLU A 40 -7.32 1.06 28.36
C GLU A 40 -7.72 1.81 27.09
N ALA A 41 -6.94 2.81 26.71
CA ALA A 41 -7.09 3.48 25.43
C ALA A 41 -6.92 2.41 24.34
N ARG A 42 -8.05 1.88 23.87
CA ARG A 42 -8.09 1.01 22.70
C ARG A 42 -7.67 1.87 21.53
N SER A 43 -6.42 1.68 21.11
CA SER A 43 -5.91 2.25 19.88
C SER A 43 -6.72 1.68 18.71
N CYS A 44 -7.15 2.56 17.81
CA CYS A 44 -7.87 2.22 16.60
C CYS A 44 -7.01 2.54 15.37
N VAL A 45 -7.32 1.94 14.22
CA VAL A 45 -6.59 2.25 12.98
C VAL A 45 -7.09 3.61 12.45
N PRO A 46 -6.22 4.60 12.22
CA PRO A 46 -6.63 5.90 11.67
C PRO A 46 -7.57 5.75 10.47
N ASP A 47 -8.66 6.52 10.48
CA ASP A 47 -9.72 6.53 9.47
C ASP A 47 -10.59 5.27 9.36
N GLU A 48 -10.40 4.27 10.23
CA GLU A 48 -11.31 3.12 10.35
C GLU A 48 -12.73 3.59 10.67
N ARG A 49 -13.71 3.13 9.87
CA ARG A 49 -15.12 3.52 9.99
C ARG A 49 -15.98 2.33 10.39
N GLU A 50 -16.92 2.57 11.29
CA GLU A 50 -17.83 1.52 11.78
C GLU A 50 -19.23 2.08 12.02
N CYS A 51 -20.24 1.36 11.55
CA CYS A 51 -21.64 1.66 11.87
C CYS A 51 -21.99 1.17 13.27
N LEU A 52 -22.42 2.07 14.15
CA LEU A 52 -22.91 1.72 15.48
C LEU A 52 -24.37 1.28 15.44
N ASN A 53 -25.15 1.88 14.54
CA ASN A 53 -26.51 1.50 14.22
C ASN A 53 -26.91 2.08 12.84
N ALA A 54 -28.18 1.94 12.45
CA ALA A 54 -28.67 2.40 11.15
C ALA A 54 -28.45 3.90 10.89
N THR A 55 -28.34 4.73 11.91
CA THR A 55 -28.20 6.19 11.77
C THR A 55 -26.89 6.73 12.35
N ASN A 56 -26.10 5.96 13.08
CA ASN A 56 -24.91 6.47 13.77
C ASN A 56 -23.68 5.69 13.34
N PHE A 57 -22.58 6.40 13.14
CA PHE A 57 -21.27 5.84 12.81
C PHE A 57 -20.17 6.46 13.67
N ARG A 58 -19.02 5.80 13.69
CA ARG A 58 -17.79 6.33 14.27
C ARG A 58 -16.63 6.23 13.27
N VAL A 59 -15.69 7.17 13.36
CA VAL A 59 -14.46 7.21 12.56
C VAL A 59 -13.29 7.33 13.53
N CYS A 60 -12.28 6.47 13.41
CA CYS A 60 -11.08 6.60 14.22
C CYS A 60 -10.34 7.89 13.83
N ASN A 61 -9.94 8.66 14.83
CA ASN A 61 -9.21 9.90 14.60
C ASN A 61 -7.81 9.61 14.00
N PRO A 62 -7.18 10.61 13.33
CA PRO A 62 -5.85 10.42 12.73
C PRO A 62 -4.76 10.02 13.73
N SER A 63 -4.93 10.34 15.02
CA SER A 63 -4.00 9.98 16.10
C SER A 63 -4.15 8.55 16.59
N GLY A 64 -5.16 7.79 16.15
CA GLY A 64 -5.37 6.39 16.51
C GLY A 64 -5.71 6.16 17.98
N ASP A 65 -6.11 7.20 18.72
CA ASP A 65 -6.33 7.19 20.17
C ASP A 65 -7.79 7.47 20.56
N GLY A 66 -8.67 7.67 19.58
CA GLY A 66 -10.08 7.93 19.82
C GLY A 66 -10.93 7.83 18.56
N TYR A 67 -12.24 8.00 18.77
CA TYR A 67 -13.22 8.00 17.69
C TYR A 67 -14.02 9.30 17.69
N ASP A 68 -14.23 9.85 16.49
CA ASP A 68 -15.21 10.87 16.22
C ASP A 68 -16.55 10.22 15.84
N TYR A 69 -17.67 10.80 16.30
CA TYR A 69 -19.01 10.22 16.13
C TYR A 69 -19.85 11.08 15.18
N GLY A 70 -20.52 10.42 14.24
CA GLY A 70 -21.40 11.05 13.27
C GLY A 70 -22.80 10.44 13.25
N VAL A 71 -23.75 11.21 12.72
CA VAL A 71 -25.15 10.79 12.49
C VAL A 71 -25.47 10.94 11.01
N CYS A 72 -25.95 9.87 10.38
CA CYS A 72 -26.39 9.88 9.00
C CYS A 72 -27.68 10.70 8.83
N PRO A 73 -27.84 11.43 7.71
CA PRO A 73 -29.06 12.14 7.39
C PRO A 73 -30.28 11.21 7.33
N GLU A 74 -31.47 11.73 7.64
CA GLU A 74 -32.72 11.00 7.45
C GLU A 74 -32.82 10.53 5.99
N ALA A 75 -33.00 9.21 5.79
CA ALA A 75 -33.01 8.47 4.51
C ALA A 75 -31.67 7.90 3.99
N MET A 76 -30.56 8.00 4.72
CA MET A 76 -29.31 7.30 4.37
C MET A 76 -28.87 6.34 5.49
N PRO A 77 -29.19 5.04 5.41
CA PRO A 77 -28.70 4.09 6.41
C PRO A 77 -27.17 3.99 6.37
N CYS A 78 -26.56 3.84 7.55
CA CYS A 78 -25.13 3.55 7.64
C CYS A 78 -24.86 2.13 7.12
N SER A 79 -23.93 1.99 6.18
CA SER A 79 -23.37 0.70 5.72
C SER A 79 -21.86 0.83 5.59
N GLY A 80 -21.09 -0.09 6.21
CA GLY A 80 -19.62 -0.05 6.14
C GLY A 80 -18.96 1.20 6.74
N GLY A 81 -19.62 1.88 7.68
CA GLY A 81 -19.15 3.13 8.26
C GLY A 81 -19.38 4.39 7.41
N LEU A 82 -20.15 4.27 6.32
CA LEU A 82 -20.54 5.36 5.44
C LEU A 82 -22.07 5.50 5.36
N CYS A 83 -22.55 6.72 5.23
CA CYS A 83 -23.97 7.00 5.00
C CYS A 83 -24.24 6.88 3.50
N GLY A 84 -25.06 5.91 3.08
CA GLY A 84 -25.33 5.65 1.67
C GLY A 84 -26.75 5.19 1.42
N ALA A 85 -27.23 5.41 0.20
CA ALA A 85 -28.49 4.81 -0.24
C ALA A 85 -28.28 3.28 -0.34
N SER A 86 -29.10 2.51 0.37
CA SER A 86 -29.09 1.06 0.28
C SER A 86 -29.32 0.63 -1.16
N VAL A 87 -28.31 0.01 -1.79
CA VAL A 87 -28.44 -0.68 -3.07
C VAL A 87 -29.43 -1.83 -2.84
N GLN A 88 -30.62 -1.72 -3.43
CA GLN A 88 -31.54 -2.86 -3.50
C GLN A 88 -30.97 -3.84 -4.52
N ASP A 89 -30.45 -4.97 -4.04
CA ASP A 89 -30.17 -6.12 -4.88
C ASP A 89 -31.49 -6.65 -5.47
N ASP A 90 -31.71 -6.39 -6.76
CA ASP A 90 -32.78 -6.99 -7.56
C ASP A 90 -32.46 -8.48 -7.82
N ALA A 91 -32.70 -9.30 -6.80
CA ALA A 91 -32.76 -10.75 -6.95
C ALA A 91 -34.07 -11.14 -7.67
N GLY A 92 -34.04 -11.28 -9.01
CA GLY A 92 -35.09 -12.01 -9.70
C GLY A 92 -35.22 -11.81 -11.21
N ARG A 93 -34.41 -12.54 -12.00
CA ARG A 93 -34.88 -13.23 -13.23
C ARG A 93 -33.78 -14.08 -13.85
N SER A 94 -33.73 -15.34 -13.44
CA SER A 94 -33.21 -16.42 -14.26
C SER A 94 -34.26 -16.78 -15.31
N ASN A 95 -33.87 -16.78 -16.59
CA ASN A 95 -34.62 -17.51 -17.60
C ASN A 95 -33.65 -18.27 -18.52
N SER A 96 -33.76 -19.58 -18.44
CA SER A 96 -33.08 -20.58 -19.25
C SER A 96 -33.78 -20.70 -20.61
N ASN A 97 -32.99 -20.69 -21.69
CA ASN A 97 -33.12 -21.52 -22.90
C ASN A 97 -32.39 -20.81 -24.04
N ASP A 98 -31.27 -21.37 -24.50
CA ASP A 98 -31.31 -21.97 -25.83
C ASP A 98 -30.25 -23.05 -26.00
N THR A 99 -30.73 -24.21 -26.41
CA THR A 99 -29.98 -25.39 -26.82
C THR A 99 -29.96 -25.41 -28.33
N SER A 100 -28.78 -25.37 -28.93
CA SER A 100 -28.61 -25.79 -30.32
C SER A 100 -27.22 -26.38 -30.53
N THR A 101 -27.21 -27.71 -30.53
CA THR A 101 -26.12 -28.62 -30.92
C THR A 101 -25.90 -28.65 -32.43
N THR A 102 -24.78 -29.28 -32.82
CA THR A 102 -24.25 -29.63 -34.16
C THR A 102 -23.37 -28.52 -34.76
N ASP A 103 -22.16 -28.77 -35.25
CA ASP A 103 -21.66 -29.97 -35.89
C ASP A 103 -20.12 -30.08 -35.87
N THR A 104 -19.65 -31.28 -36.15
CA THR A 104 -18.28 -31.81 -36.11
C THR A 104 -17.24 -31.12 -37.01
N GLY A 105 -15.96 -31.20 -36.62
CA GLY A 105 -14.85 -31.24 -37.59
C GLY A 105 -13.56 -30.55 -37.16
N GLY A 106 -12.65 -31.28 -36.52
CA GLY A 106 -11.25 -30.86 -36.43
C GLY A 106 -10.48 -31.23 -37.70
N VAL A 107 -9.58 -30.37 -38.17
CA VAL A 107 -8.31 -30.69 -38.85
C VAL A 107 -7.39 -29.46 -38.74
N SER A 108 -6.19 -29.70 -38.20
CA SER A 108 -4.98 -28.87 -38.26
C SER A 108 -4.42 -28.76 -39.68
N ASP A 109 -3.89 -27.60 -40.09
CA ASP A 109 -2.49 -27.41 -40.54
C ASP A 109 -2.27 -26.05 -41.26
N SER A 110 -1.08 -25.51 -41.00
CA SER A 110 -0.27 -24.44 -41.59
C SER A 110 -0.59 -23.89 -42.99
N GLY A 111 -0.34 -22.58 -43.19
CA GLY A 111 -0.03 -22.04 -44.52
C GLY A 111 -0.21 -20.53 -44.68
N ALA A 112 0.88 -19.78 -44.60
CA ALA A 112 1.01 -18.37 -44.97
C ALA A 112 0.93 -18.18 -46.53
N PRO A 113 0.92 -16.93 -47.05
CA PRO A 113 0.01 -16.48 -48.12
C PRO A 113 0.62 -16.44 -49.52
N PRO A 114 -0.14 -15.98 -50.53
CA PRO A 114 0.47 -15.17 -51.57
C PRO A 114 -0.24 -13.84 -51.86
N ASP A 115 0.61 -12.86 -52.17
CA ASP A 115 0.32 -11.54 -52.73
C ASP A 115 -0.45 -11.59 -54.06
N VAL A 116 -1.36 -10.62 -54.28
CA VAL A 116 -1.66 -10.06 -55.61
C VAL A 116 -1.98 -8.54 -55.47
N PRO A 117 -1.51 -7.67 -56.39
CA PRO A 117 -1.50 -6.22 -56.26
C PRO A 117 -2.60 -5.50 -57.07
N GLY A 118 -2.77 -4.20 -56.82
CA GLY A 118 -3.04 -3.23 -57.90
C GLY A 118 -4.34 -2.41 -57.81
N ASP A 119 -4.12 -1.10 -57.74
CA ASP A 119 -4.76 -0.02 -58.51
C ASP A 119 -6.14 0.57 -58.15
N ASP A 120 -6.04 1.84 -57.74
CA ASP A 120 -6.59 3.03 -58.39
C ASP A 120 -8.06 3.46 -58.20
N THR A 121 -8.15 4.64 -57.58
CA THR A 121 -8.97 5.80 -57.98
C THR A 121 -10.48 5.65 -57.95
N GLY A 122 -11.09 6.35 -56.98
CA GLY A 122 -12.53 6.54 -56.92
C GLY A 122 -12.89 7.78 -56.12
N ALA A 123 -13.07 8.89 -56.85
CA ALA A 123 -13.57 10.19 -56.44
C ALA A 123 -14.53 10.21 -55.23
N SER A 124 -14.20 11.05 -54.25
CA SER A 124 -15.15 11.52 -53.23
C SER A 124 -16.08 12.56 -53.88
N PRO A 125 -17.42 12.41 -53.82
CA PRO A 125 -18.34 13.43 -54.30
C PRO A 125 -18.50 14.52 -53.24
N ASP A 126 -18.51 15.76 -53.74
CA ASP A 126 -18.82 17.02 -53.05
C ASP A 126 -19.82 16.86 -51.90
N THR A 127 -19.32 16.97 -50.66
CA THR A 127 -20.15 17.40 -49.54
C THR A 127 -20.52 18.86 -49.75
N ALA A 128 -21.79 19.05 -50.07
CA ALA A 128 -22.47 20.33 -50.08
C ALA A 128 -22.09 21.17 -48.85
N GLN A 129 -21.67 22.42 -49.11
CA GLN A 129 -21.67 23.47 -48.09
C GLN A 129 -23.07 23.55 -47.45
N PRO A 130 -23.18 23.58 -46.11
CA PRO A 130 -24.40 24.00 -45.47
C PRO A 130 -24.62 25.47 -45.83
N GLN A 131 -25.79 25.78 -46.36
CA GLN A 131 -26.31 27.13 -46.38
C GLN A 131 -26.34 27.63 -44.93
N ASP A 132 -25.62 28.71 -44.68
CA ASP A 132 -25.57 29.43 -43.40
C ASP A 132 -26.93 30.07 -43.12
N THR A 133 -27.86 29.26 -42.61
CA THR A 133 -29.10 29.73 -42.01
C THR A 133 -28.83 30.05 -40.54
N GLY A 134 -28.37 31.28 -40.31
CA GLY A 134 -28.40 32.00 -39.03
C GLY A 134 -28.52 31.15 -37.76
N GLY A 135 -27.42 30.56 -37.33
CA GLY A 135 -27.28 30.14 -35.93
C GLY A 135 -27.36 31.38 -35.02
N PRO A 136 -27.86 31.25 -33.77
CA PRO A 136 -27.87 32.37 -32.84
C PRO A 136 -26.43 32.88 -32.68
N VAL A 137 -26.23 34.17 -32.96
CA VAL A 137 -24.92 34.81 -32.84
C VAL A 137 -24.53 34.78 -31.37
N SER A 138 -23.76 33.77 -30.97
CA SER A 138 -23.14 33.69 -29.65
C SER A 138 -21.99 34.68 -29.62
N CYS A 139 -22.20 35.81 -28.97
CA CYS A 139 -21.17 36.79 -28.68
C CYS A 139 -20.73 36.67 -27.22
N MET A 140 -19.50 37.07 -26.88
CA MET A 140 -19.07 37.08 -25.49
C MET A 140 -19.87 38.13 -24.70
N PRO A 141 -20.56 37.76 -23.61
CA PRO A 141 -21.34 38.70 -22.82
C PRO A 141 -20.59 39.99 -22.49
N GLY A 142 -21.17 41.14 -22.84
CA GLY A 142 -20.55 42.46 -22.61
C GLY A 142 -19.52 42.91 -23.66
N GLN A 143 -19.19 42.08 -24.66
CA GLN A 143 -18.29 42.45 -25.75
C GLN A 143 -18.82 43.69 -26.51
N ARG A 144 -17.94 44.67 -26.75
CA ARG A 144 -18.29 45.92 -27.43
C ARG A 144 -17.55 46.05 -28.74
N THR A 145 -18.21 46.58 -29.76
CA THR A 145 -17.60 46.79 -31.07
C THR A 145 -18.11 48.08 -31.69
N CYS A 146 -17.20 48.95 -32.14
CA CYS A 146 -17.56 50.12 -32.92
C CYS A 146 -17.92 49.69 -34.35
N LEU A 147 -19.13 50.04 -34.79
CA LEU A 147 -19.58 49.81 -36.16
C LEU A 147 -19.33 51.01 -37.06
N SER A 148 -19.28 52.21 -36.47
CA SER A 148 -18.87 53.46 -37.12
C SER A 148 -18.37 54.44 -36.05
N SER A 149 -17.91 55.63 -36.48
CA SER A 149 -17.55 56.69 -35.53
C SER A 149 -18.73 57.18 -34.68
N THR A 150 -19.97 56.90 -35.05
CA THR A 150 -21.17 57.31 -34.30
C THR A 150 -22.06 56.14 -33.87
N SER A 151 -21.62 54.89 -34.02
CA SER A 151 -22.43 53.72 -33.65
C SER A 151 -21.57 52.59 -33.09
N LEU A 152 -22.05 51.96 -32.02
CA LEU A 152 -21.46 50.76 -31.43
C LEU A 152 -22.51 49.67 -31.22
N GLN A 153 -22.04 48.46 -30.99
CA GLN A 153 -22.88 47.34 -30.56
C GLN A 153 -22.30 46.72 -29.29
N VAL A 154 -23.16 46.26 -28.39
CA VAL A 154 -22.81 45.62 -27.12
C VAL A 154 -23.50 44.26 -27.03
N CYS A 155 -22.74 43.19 -26.82
CA CYS A 155 -23.31 41.86 -26.64
C CYS A 155 -24.12 41.80 -25.34
N ARG A 156 -25.33 41.24 -25.42
CA ARG A 156 -26.21 41.06 -24.26
C ARG A 156 -25.59 40.11 -23.23
N PRO A 157 -25.97 40.23 -21.94
CA PRO A 157 -25.46 39.36 -20.88
C PRO A 157 -25.73 37.86 -21.10
N ASP A 158 -26.78 37.52 -21.84
CA ASP A 158 -27.17 36.14 -22.15
C ASP A 158 -26.50 35.60 -23.44
N GLY A 159 -25.62 36.38 -24.07
CA GLY A 159 -24.94 36.01 -25.32
C GLY A 159 -25.87 35.92 -26.54
N SER A 160 -27.15 36.30 -26.42
CA SER A 160 -28.18 36.06 -27.45
C SER A 160 -28.13 37.02 -28.65
N GLY A 161 -27.21 37.99 -28.63
CA GLY A 161 -27.05 38.98 -29.69
C GLY A 161 -26.58 40.34 -29.17
N TYR A 162 -26.70 41.37 -30.00
CA TYR A 162 -26.18 42.70 -29.71
C TYR A 162 -27.28 43.75 -29.55
N ASP A 163 -27.09 44.64 -28.59
CA ASP A 163 -27.82 45.91 -28.48
C ASP A 163 -27.03 47.03 -29.15
N MET A 164 -27.73 47.86 -29.93
CA MET A 164 -27.13 48.95 -30.69
C MET A 164 -27.12 50.25 -29.89
N GLY A 165 -25.96 50.91 -29.84
CA GLY A 165 -25.76 52.23 -29.25
C GLY A 165 -25.33 53.25 -30.30
N THR A 166 -25.68 54.52 -30.08
CA THR A 166 -25.23 55.64 -30.90
C THR A 166 -24.34 56.58 -30.08
N CYS A 167 -23.23 56.99 -30.68
CA CYS A 167 -22.32 57.98 -30.14
C CYS A 167 -22.63 59.37 -30.73
N THR A 168 -22.46 60.42 -29.93
CA THR A 168 -22.64 61.80 -30.40
C THR A 168 -21.46 62.23 -31.25
N GLN A 169 -21.64 63.24 -32.12
CA GLN A 169 -20.54 63.75 -32.96
C GLN A 169 -19.34 64.29 -32.16
N GLU A 170 -19.54 64.61 -30.87
CA GLU A 170 -18.50 65.10 -29.97
C GLU A 170 -17.77 63.97 -29.23
N GLN A 171 -18.25 62.72 -29.31
CA GLN A 171 -17.63 61.56 -28.68
C GLN A 171 -17.59 60.38 -29.66
N PRO A 172 -16.63 60.36 -30.60
CA PRO A 172 -16.57 59.28 -31.57
C PRO A 172 -16.40 57.92 -30.88
N CYS A 173 -16.96 56.88 -31.48
CA CYS A 173 -16.71 55.52 -31.04
C CYS A 173 -15.25 55.15 -31.29
N GLN A 174 -14.54 54.79 -30.23
CA GLN A 174 -13.16 54.31 -30.28
C GLN A 174 -13.04 53.11 -29.32
N ASP A 175 -12.46 52.01 -29.80
CA ASP A 175 -12.23 50.76 -29.04
C ASP A 175 -13.48 50.17 -28.34
N GLY A 176 -14.66 50.34 -28.95
CA GLY A 176 -15.93 49.85 -28.42
C GLY A 176 -16.64 50.82 -27.45
N TYR A 177 -16.17 52.05 -27.32
CA TYR A 177 -16.73 53.06 -26.42
C TYR A 177 -16.93 54.41 -27.11
N CYS A 178 -18.02 55.13 -26.80
CA CYS A 178 -18.18 56.51 -27.23
C CYS A 178 -17.30 57.42 -26.36
N GLY A 179 -16.23 57.98 -26.92
CA GLY A 179 -15.32 58.85 -26.17
C GLY A 179 -14.19 59.39 -27.03
N GLY A 180 -14.18 60.71 -27.25
CA GLY A 180 -13.05 61.40 -27.85
C GLY A 180 -11.85 61.39 -26.92
N GLY A 181 -10.68 61.04 -27.46
CA GLY A 181 -9.40 61.01 -26.77
C GLY A 181 -9.18 62.24 -25.88
N GLY A 182 -9.17 61.99 -24.57
CA GLY A 182 -9.04 63.01 -23.55
C GLY A 182 -9.52 62.49 -22.20
N GLY A 183 -9.26 61.22 -21.89
CA GLY A 183 -9.43 60.71 -20.54
C GLY A 183 -8.51 61.51 -19.62
N THR A 184 -9.06 62.48 -18.91
CA THR A 184 -8.46 62.90 -17.64
C THR A 184 -8.27 61.63 -16.82
N PRO A 185 -7.08 61.36 -16.26
CA PRO A 185 -6.88 60.21 -15.39
C PRO A 185 -7.96 60.19 -14.31
N GLY A 186 -8.92 59.26 -14.40
CA GLY A 186 -10.03 59.16 -13.45
C GLY A 186 -11.43 58.93 -14.03
N THR A 187 -11.70 59.11 -15.33
CA THR A 187 -13.05 58.88 -15.87
C THR A 187 -13.31 57.41 -16.23
N CYS A 188 -14.38 56.83 -15.68
CA CYS A 188 -14.78 55.43 -15.86
C CYS A 188 -16.29 55.33 -16.16
N VAL A 189 -16.76 54.16 -16.60
CA VAL A 189 -18.22 53.93 -16.81
C VAL A 189 -18.88 53.81 -15.45
N GLY A 190 -19.90 54.63 -15.17
CA GLY A 190 -20.59 54.63 -13.88
C GLY A 190 -20.99 53.23 -13.43
N ASP A 191 -20.71 52.90 -12.17
CA ASP A 191 -20.95 51.61 -11.53
C ASP A 191 -20.18 50.41 -12.11
N ALA A 192 -19.24 50.64 -13.05
CA ALA A 192 -18.35 49.59 -13.53
C ALA A 192 -17.54 48.99 -12.37
N ARG A 193 -17.29 47.69 -12.45
CA ARG A 193 -16.56 46.92 -11.45
C ARG A 193 -15.49 46.10 -12.12
N GLU A 194 -14.29 46.10 -11.53
CA GLU A 194 -13.18 45.28 -12.03
C GLU A 194 -12.11 45.14 -10.94
N CYS A 195 -11.22 44.17 -11.12
CA CYS A 195 -10.20 43.86 -10.14
C CYS A 195 -8.91 44.61 -10.45
N LEU A 196 -8.44 45.40 -9.48
CA LEU A 196 -7.15 46.08 -9.57
C LEU A 196 -6.00 45.09 -9.30
N ASP A 197 -6.20 44.21 -8.32
CA ASP A 197 -5.38 43.06 -7.96
C ASP A 197 -6.25 41.99 -7.31
N ASN A 198 -5.67 40.86 -6.90
CA ASN A 198 -6.42 39.75 -6.31
C ASN A 198 -7.03 40.06 -4.93
N ARG A 199 -6.79 41.23 -4.34
CA ARG A 199 -7.37 41.65 -3.05
C ARG A 199 -8.14 42.96 -3.10
N THR A 200 -8.21 43.61 -4.27
CA THR A 200 -8.77 44.95 -4.40
C THR A 200 -9.75 45.03 -5.56
N LEU A 201 -11.03 45.20 -5.23
CA LEU A 201 -12.11 45.52 -6.17
C LEU A 201 -12.14 47.03 -6.40
N ARG A 202 -12.00 47.49 -7.64
CA ARG A 202 -12.28 48.89 -7.98
C ARG A 202 -13.70 49.04 -8.53
N VAL A 203 -14.44 49.99 -7.96
CA VAL A 203 -15.81 50.33 -8.36
C VAL A 203 -15.82 51.76 -8.86
N CYS A 204 -16.30 51.98 -10.08
CA CYS A 204 -16.47 53.31 -10.60
C CYS A 204 -17.66 53.98 -9.93
N ARG A 205 -17.49 55.21 -9.45
CA ARG A 205 -18.62 56.01 -8.94
C ARG A 205 -19.68 56.15 -10.03
N SER A 206 -20.96 56.18 -9.65
CA SER A 206 -22.08 56.23 -10.60
C SER A 206 -22.03 57.43 -11.56
N ASN A 207 -21.35 58.51 -11.19
CA ASN A 207 -21.14 59.70 -12.05
C ASN A 207 -19.94 59.58 -13.01
N GLY A 208 -19.26 58.43 -13.04
CA GLY A 208 -18.11 58.17 -13.89
C GLY A 208 -16.85 58.97 -13.54
N ALA A 209 -16.82 59.67 -12.41
CA ALA A 209 -15.79 60.67 -12.12
C ALA A 209 -14.50 60.11 -11.49
N ALA A 210 -14.57 58.93 -10.86
CA ALA A 210 -13.43 58.29 -10.21
C ALA A 210 -13.70 56.82 -9.87
N TRP A 211 -12.62 56.06 -9.68
CA TRP A 211 -12.63 54.73 -9.09
C TRP A 211 -12.49 54.81 -7.57
N ASP A 212 -13.28 54.02 -6.86
CA ASP A 212 -13.11 53.72 -5.45
C ASP A 212 -12.51 52.32 -5.31
N ASN A 213 -11.37 52.22 -4.61
CA ASN A 213 -10.71 50.95 -4.34
C ASN A 213 -11.22 50.36 -3.03
N LEU A 214 -11.96 49.25 -3.12
CA LEU A 214 -12.44 48.49 -1.98
C LEU A 214 -11.58 47.24 -1.79
N PRO A 215 -10.86 47.09 -0.67
CA PRO A 215 -10.24 45.82 -0.33
C PRO A 215 -11.32 44.76 -0.09
N CYS A 216 -11.10 43.56 -0.61
CA CYS A 216 -11.99 42.44 -0.37
C CYS A 216 -11.97 42.02 1.10
N PRO A 217 -13.14 41.75 1.73
CA PRO A 217 -13.21 41.44 3.14
C PRO A 217 -12.69 40.03 3.45
N GLY A 218 -11.92 39.88 4.53
CA GLY A 218 -11.38 38.59 4.98
C GLY A 218 -10.43 37.96 3.95
N ASP A 219 -10.62 36.67 3.68
CA ASP A 219 -9.84 35.89 2.73
C ASP A 219 -10.47 35.82 1.33
N GLN A 220 -11.28 36.83 0.97
CA GLN A 220 -11.86 36.91 -0.38
C GLN A 220 -10.82 37.39 -1.41
N VAL A 221 -10.88 36.82 -2.61
CA VAL A 221 -10.15 37.31 -3.78
C VAL A 221 -11.06 38.09 -4.73
N CYS A 222 -10.52 39.13 -5.36
CA CYS A 222 -11.22 39.80 -6.44
C CYS A 222 -11.06 38.98 -7.73
N GLU A 223 -12.19 38.46 -8.24
CA GLU A 223 -12.25 37.75 -9.52
C GLU A 223 -13.46 38.27 -10.32
N ALA A 224 -13.27 38.51 -11.62
CA ALA A 224 -14.32 38.99 -12.53
C ALA A 224 -15.10 40.22 -12.03
N GLY A 225 -14.46 41.12 -11.28
CA GLY A 225 -15.10 42.34 -10.76
C GLY A 225 -15.99 42.10 -9.53
N ALA A 226 -15.77 41.02 -8.78
CA ALA A 226 -16.42 40.76 -7.51
C ALA A 226 -15.43 40.19 -6.48
N CYS A 227 -15.61 40.53 -5.20
CA CYS A 227 -14.93 39.83 -4.11
C CYS A 227 -15.65 38.50 -3.86
N ARG A 228 -14.96 37.39 -4.07
CA ARG A 228 -15.45 36.03 -3.85
C ARG A 228 -14.55 35.35 -2.81
N PRO A 229 -15.07 34.50 -1.92
CA PRO A 229 -14.21 33.71 -1.03
C PRO A 229 -13.14 32.96 -1.84
N LEU A 230 -11.87 32.99 -1.40
CA LEU A 230 -10.93 31.90 -1.75
C LEU A 230 -11.54 30.63 -1.15
N GLY A 231 -12.34 29.88 -1.90
CA GLY A 231 -13.07 28.80 -1.24
C GLY A 231 -13.90 27.86 -2.10
N ASP A 232 -14.23 28.19 -3.34
CA ASP A 232 -14.98 27.22 -4.14
C ASP A 232 -13.96 26.34 -4.85
N CYS A 233 -13.61 25.24 -4.19
CA CYS A 233 -13.15 24.05 -4.89
C CYS A 233 -14.28 23.61 -5.82
N ILE A 234 -14.06 23.71 -7.13
CA ILE A 234 -14.94 23.09 -8.10
C ILE A 234 -14.52 21.63 -8.12
N ASP A 235 -15.30 20.83 -7.40
CA ASP A 235 -15.08 19.41 -7.12
C ASP A 235 -16.44 18.73 -7.30
N ASN A 236 -16.67 18.10 -8.47
CA ASN A 236 -18.01 17.63 -8.81
C ASN A 236 -18.37 16.32 -8.12
N ASP A 237 -17.39 15.46 -7.83
CA ASP A 237 -17.61 14.16 -7.18
C ASP A 237 -17.40 14.17 -5.65
N ARG A 238 -16.81 15.25 -5.13
CA ARG A 238 -16.64 15.59 -3.72
C ARG A 238 -15.58 14.77 -3.01
N ASP A 239 -14.51 14.39 -3.69
CA ASP A 239 -13.35 13.72 -3.08
C ASP A 239 -12.31 14.68 -2.47
N GLY A 240 -12.48 15.99 -2.68
CA GLY A 240 -11.62 17.06 -2.17
C GLY A 240 -10.55 17.51 -3.16
N TYR A 241 -10.41 16.85 -4.30
CA TYR A 241 -9.61 17.27 -5.44
C TYR A 241 -10.48 17.95 -6.48
N GLY A 242 -9.89 18.78 -7.34
CA GLY A 242 -10.65 19.51 -8.36
C GLY A 242 -9.95 20.79 -8.82
N VAL A 243 -10.72 21.77 -9.25
CA VAL A 243 -10.17 23.06 -9.72
C VAL A 243 -10.54 24.19 -8.77
N GLY A 244 -9.53 24.75 -8.11
CA GLY A 244 -9.69 25.97 -7.31
C GLY A 244 -8.75 26.03 -6.11
N ALA A 245 -8.68 27.20 -5.48
CA ALA A 245 -7.81 27.41 -4.31
C ALA A 245 -8.30 26.66 -3.05
N GLY A 246 -9.50 26.07 -3.08
CA GLY A 246 -10.07 25.27 -1.99
C GLY A 246 -9.83 23.76 -2.11
N CYS A 247 -9.31 23.28 -3.25
CA CYS A 247 -9.07 21.85 -3.47
C CYS A 247 -7.72 21.43 -2.90
N LEU A 248 -7.60 20.15 -2.54
CA LEU A 248 -6.34 19.53 -2.09
C LEU A 248 -5.31 19.43 -3.22
N GLY A 249 -5.76 19.39 -4.47
CA GLY A 249 -4.95 19.31 -5.68
C GLY A 249 -5.82 19.34 -6.93
N VAL A 250 -5.19 19.26 -8.11
CA VAL A 250 -5.89 19.15 -9.40
C VAL A 250 -6.34 17.72 -9.60
N ASP A 251 -7.61 17.54 -9.95
CA ASP A 251 -8.18 16.24 -10.30
C ASP A 251 -8.05 15.96 -11.81
N CYS A 252 -7.60 14.76 -12.16
CA CYS A 252 -7.53 14.30 -13.55
C CYS A 252 -8.89 13.79 -14.08
N ASP A 253 -9.80 13.34 -13.21
CA ASP A 253 -11.21 13.08 -13.54
C ASP A 253 -12.15 13.51 -12.41
N ASP A 254 -12.47 14.81 -12.40
CA ASP A 254 -13.41 15.52 -11.51
C ASP A 254 -14.89 15.04 -11.58
N ASN A 255 -15.14 13.81 -12.02
CA ASN A 255 -16.43 13.12 -11.94
C ASN A 255 -16.34 11.71 -11.35
N ALA A 256 -15.14 11.25 -10.99
CA ALA A 256 -14.85 9.92 -10.48
C ALA A 256 -14.08 10.00 -9.16
N PHE A 257 -14.80 9.91 -8.03
CA PHE A 257 -14.28 9.99 -6.65
C PHE A 257 -13.05 9.11 -6.31
N THR A 258 -12.73 8.11 -7.13
CA THR A 258 -11.58 7.21 -6.94
C THR A 258 -10.37 7.54 -7.82
N ILE A 259 -10.50 8.48 -8.76
CA ILE A 259 -9.48 8.92 -9.71
C ILE A 259 -9.11 10.34 -9.30
N ASN A 260 -8.03 10.49 -8.55
CA ASN A 260 -7.56 11.78 -8.04
C ASN A 260 -6.10 11.65 -7.56
N PRO A 261 -5.37 12.73 -7.22
CA PRO A 261 -3.98 12.64 -6.74
C PRO A 261 -3.70 11.77 -5.49
N SER A 262 -4.72 11.27 -4.81
CA SER A 262 -4.61 10.28 -3.73
C SER A 262 -5.39 8.99 -4.02
N GLY A 263 -5.83 8.84 -5.27
CA GLY A 263 -6.51 7.70 -5.78
C GLY A 263 -5.63 6.47 -5.73
N TRP A 264 -6.29 5.33 -5.82
CA TRP A 264 -5.62 4.06 -5.72
C TRP A 264 -5.43 3.46 -7.10
N GLU A 265 -4.16 3.33 -7.47
CA GLU A 265 -3.78 2.77 -8.75
C GLU A 265 -4.17 1.30 -8.90
N VAL A 266 -4.95 1.02 -9.94
CA VAL A 266 -5.34 -0.32 -10.37
C VAL A 266 -4.55 -0.63 -11.63
N CYS A 267 -3.36 -1.18 -11.42
CA CYS A 267 -2.42 -1.45 -12.50
C CYS A 267 -3.04 -2.07 -13.77
N GLY A 268 -2.55 -1.66 -14.92
CA GLY A 268 -2.82 -2.26 -16.22
C GLY A 268 -4.29 -2.24 -16.66
N ASN A 269 -5.13 -1.44 -16.03
CA ASN A 269 -6.53 -1.28 -16.41
C ASN A 269 -6.73 -0.17 -17.48
N GLY A 270 -5.67 0.55 -17.83
CA GLY A 270 -5.66 1.64 -18.80
C GLY A 270 -6.13 3.00 -18.23
N LEU A 271 -6.30 3.11 -16.93
CA LEU A 271 -6.63 4.32 -16.19
C LEU A 271 -5.45 4.70 -15.29
N ASP A 272 -5.32 5.99 -15.03
CA ASP A 272 -4.36 6.58 -14.09
C ASP A 272 -5.20 7.09 -12.93
N GLU A 273 -5.28 6.33 -11.84
CA GLU A 273 -6.14 6.67 -10.70
C GLU A 273 -5.48 7.66 -9.75
N ASP A 274 -4.14 7.74 -9.73
CA ASP A 274 -3.39 8.63 -8.85
C ASP A 274 -2.91 9.94 -9.52
N CYS A 275 -3.32 10.16 -10.77
CA CYS A 275 -3.05 11.34 -11.59
C CYS A 275 -1.56 11.67 -11.77
N ASP A 276 -0.70 10.66 -11.89
CA ASP A 276 0.75 10.83 -12.10
C ASP A 276 1.18 10.77 -13.58
N ASP A 277 0.20 10.78 -14.49
CA ASP A 277 0.29 10.61 -15.95
C ASP A 277 0.71 9.19 -16.40
N GLN A 278 0.62 8.18 -15.53
CA GLN A 278 0.99 6.80 -15.86
C GLN A 278 0.02 5.78 -15.26
N ASP A 279 -0.62 4.97 -16.12
CA ASP A 279 -1.17 3.68 -15.69
C ASP A 279 -0.01 2.78 -15.26
N ALA A 280 0.06 2.48 -13.97
CA ALA A 280 1.16 1.69 -13.45
C ALA A 280 1.14 0.28 -14.06
N PRO A 281 2.27 -0.24 -14.57
CA PRO A 281 2.30 -1.57 -15.13
C PRO A 281 2.02 -2.61 -14.04
N CYS A 282 1.22 -3.65 -14.35
CA CYS A 282 1.03 -4.81 -13.46
C CYS A 282 2.25 -5.72 -13.33
N ASP A 283 3.41 -5.31 -13.83
CA ASP A 283 4.65 -6.05 -13.64
C ASP A 283 5.12 -5.86 -12.20
N CYS A 284 4.71 -6.79 -11.33
CA CYS A 284 5.17 -6.81 -9.97
C CYS A 284 6.45 -7.64 -9.86
N ASP A 285 7.54 -7.00 -9.43
CA ASP A 285 8.78 -7.71 -9.09
C ASP A 285 8.62 -8.31 -7.68
N PRO A 286 8.66 -9.64 -7.53
CA PRO A 286 8.47 -10.30 -6.23
C PRO A 286 9.59 -10.02 -5.23
N ILE A 287 10.77 -9.61 -5.70
CA ILE A 287 11.93 -9.26 -4.88
C ILE A 287 11.87 -7.78 -4.49
N ALA A 288 11.60 -6.90 -5.46
CA ALA A 288 11.52 -5.46 -5.19
C ALA A 288 10.25 -5.06 -4.43
N GLN A 289 9.17 -5.87 -4.53
CA GLN A 289 7.85 -5.56 -3.98
C GLN A 289 7.32 -4.22 -4.53
N ASP A 290 7.63 -3.97 -5.80
CA ASP A 290 7.20 -2.82 -6.57
C ASP A 290 5.78 -3.09 -7.05
N CYS A 291 4.82 -2.75 -6.20
CA CYS A 291 3.44 -2.56 -6.59
C CYS A 291 3.11 -1.07 -6.46
N PRO A 292 2.31 -0.51 -7.38
CA PRO A 292 1.81 0.84 -7.24
C PRO A 292 0.86 0.91 -6.03
N GLY A 293 0.90 2.03 -5.30
CA GLY A 293 0.10 2.23 -4.09
C GLY A 293 0.71 1.69 -2.78
N ASP A 294 0.41 2.39 -1.68
CA ASP A 294 1.00 2.16 -0.35
C ASP A 294 0.57 0.86 0.36
N ARG A 295 -0.40 0.11 -0.19
CA ARG A 295 -1.00 -1.09 0.44
C ARG A 295 -1.06 -2.34 -0.46
N LEU A 296 -0.36 -2.32 -1.61
CA LEU A 296 -0.21 -3.49 -2.47
C LEU A 296 1.13 -4.17 -2.20
N ARG A 297 1.12 -5.48 -2.37
CA ARG A 297 2.32 -6.30 -2.42
C ARG A 297 2.32 -7.21 -3.61
N CYS A 298 3.51 -7.54 -4.10
CA CYS A 298 3.66 -8.57 -5.11
C CYS A 298 3.59 -9.94 -4.45
N ALA A 299 2.56 -10.72 -4.75
CA ALA A 299 2.38 -12.07 -4.24
C ALA A 299 1.90 -13.03 -5.34
N LEU A 300 2.11 -14.33 -5.13
CA LEU A 300 1.63 -15.39 -6.02
C LEU A 300 0.12 -15.56 -5.85
N ASN A 301 -0.62 -15.38 -6.93
CA ASN A 301 -2.05 -15.65 -6.97
C ASN A 301 -2.33 -17.17 -7.12
N ASN A 302 -3.61 -17.55 -7.15
CA ASN A 302 -4.02 -18.96 -7.29
C ASN A 302 -3.66 -19.58 -8.66
N ASN A 303 -3.30 -18.76 -9.65
CA ASN A 303 -2.86 -19.18 -10.98
C ASN A 303 -1.34 -19.35 -11.08
N LEU A 304 -0.60 -19.18 -9.97
CA LEU A 304 0.87 -19.15 -9.94
C LEU A 304 1.45 -18.00 -10.77
N GLU A 305 0.75 -16.87 -10.83
CA GLU A 305 1.27 -15.64 -11.43
C GLU A 305 1.52 -14.61 -10.32
N PHE A 306 2.60 -13.84 -10.46
CA PHE A 306 2.87 -12.72 -9.58
C PHE A 306 1.88 -11.60 -9.91
N ALA A 307 1.15 -11.14 -8.90
CA ALA A 307 0.20 -10.05 -9.03
C ALA A 307 0.23 -9.15 -7.79
N CYS A 308 -0.11 -7.89 -7.99
CA CYS A 308 -0.31 -6.96 -6.88
C CYS A 308 -1.61 -7.30 -6.15
N MET A 309 -1.49 -7.59 -4.85
CA MET A 309 -2.58 -7.95 -3.95
C MET A 309 -2.54 -7.11 -2.69
N GLY A 310 -3.71 -6.86 -2.08
CA GLY A 310 -3.81 -6.08 -0.84
C GLY A 310 -3.05 -6.69 0.34
N ASP A 311 -2.50 -5.83 1.18
CA ASP A 311 -1.70 -6.22 2.35
C ASP A 311 -2.46 -7.08 3.38
N GLY A 312 -1.81 -8.17 3.80
CA GLY A 312 -2.25 -9.01 4.89
C GLY A 312 -1.62 -8.57 6.22
N LEU A 313 -2.17 -9.07 7.32
CA LEU A 313 -1.75 -8.70 8.67
C LEU A 313 -0.71 -9.65 9.27
N LEU A 314 -0.49 -10.82 8.66
CA LEU A 314 0.33 -11.87 9.26
C LEU A 314 1.82 -11.66 9.01
N GLY A 315 2.61 -11.70 10.07
CA GLY A 315 4.06 -11.55 10.01
C GLY A 315 4.79 -12.79 9.49
N GLU A 316 6.10 -12.67 9.31
CA GLU A 316 6.97 -13.78 8.90
C GLU A 316 6.94 -14.90 9.97
N GLY A 317 6.75 -16.15 9.55
CA GLY A 317 6.59 -17.29 10.44
C GLY A 317 5.16 -17.55 10.93
N GLU A 318 4.19 -16.67 10.64
CA GLU A 318 2.81 -16.86 11.08
C GLU A 318 2.00 -17.77 10.14
N PRO A 319 1.05 -18.56 10.68
CA PRO A 319 0.28 -19.50 9.89
C PRO A 319 -0.78 -18.81 9.03
N CYS A 320 -0.64 -18.87 7.71
CA CYS A 320 -1.51 -18.16 6.75
C CYS A 320 -2.76 -18.91 6.29
N GLY A 321 -2.98 -20.15 6.74
CA GLY A 321 -4.13 -20.98 6.37
C GLY A 321 -4.26 -21.30 4.87
N GLY A 322 -3.17 -21.22 4.11
CA GLY A 322 -3.15 -21.44 2.66
C GLY A 322 -3.70 -20.28 1.84
N VAL A 323 -3.96 -19.14 2.47
CA VAL A 323 -4.49 -17.94 1.80
C VAL A 323 -3.34 -16.96 1.58
N PRO A 324 -2.93 -16.71 0.31
CA PRO A 324 -1.82 -15.81 0.00
C PRO A 324 -2.02 -14.39 0.54
N SER A 325 -3.26 -13.89 0.56
CA SER A 325 -3.61 -12.53 0.98
C SER A 325 -3.41 -12.27 2.48
N ASN A 326 -3.21 -13.30 3.32
CA ASN A 326 -3.08 -13.11 4.77
C ASN A 326 -1.71 -12.59 5.22
N CYS A 327 -0.64 -12.78 4.45
CA CYS A 327 0.71 -12.40 4.84
C CYS A 327 0.99 -10.90 4.64
N SER A 328 1.88 -10.30 5.45
CA SER A 328 2.28 -8.91 5.29
C SER A 328 3.16 -8.68 4.06
N ARG A 329 3.40 -7.41 3.70
CA ARG A 329 4.25 -7.01 2.56
C ARG A 329 5.60 -7.74 2.53
N GLY A 330 5.97 -8.25 1.35
CA GLY A 330 7.21 -9.02 1.14
C GLY A 330 7.16 -10.49 1.55
N LEU A 331 5.99 -11.02 1.94
CA LEU A 331 5.84 -12.42 2.35
C LEU A 331 4.87 -13.18 1.44
N VAL A 332 5.15 -14.46 1.22
CA VAL A 332 4.33 -15.44 0.50
C VAL A 332 3.89 -16.55 1.46
N CYS A 333 2.64 -16.98 1.31
CA CYS A 333 2.11 -18.13 2.05
C CYS A 333 2.57 -19.43 1.39
N ILE A 334 3.52 -20.14 2.00
CA ILE A 334 3.98 -21.46 1.51
C ILE A 334 3.36 -22.59 2.32
N GLN A 335 3.02 -23.71 1.68
CA GLN A 335 2.64 -24.92 2.41
C GLN A 335 3.89 -25.66 2.90
N THR A 336 3.86 -26.11 4.16
CA THR A 336 4.92 -26.91 4.76
C THR A 336 4.57 -28.40 4.66
N GLU A 337 5.53 -29.22 4.23
CA GLU A 337 5.30 -30.63 3.92
C GLU A 337 4.97 -31.49 5.17
N GLU A 338 5.39 -31.07 6.37
CA GLU A 338 5.31 -31.91 7.58
C GLU A 338 3.98 -31.89 8.34
N GLY A 339 2.92 -31.29 7.80
CA GLY A 339 1.63 -31.33 8.49
C GLY A 339 0.47 -30.60 7.83
N GLY A 340 0.61 -30.18 6.57
CA GLY A 340 -0.41 -29.34 5.90
C GLY A 340 -0.53 -27.95 6.53
N GLY A 341 0.49 -27.53 7.29
CA GLY A 341 0.60 -26.14 7.74
C GLY A 341 0.94 -25.24 6.56
N SER A 342 0.69 -23.95 6.71
CA SER A 342 1.14 -22.96 5.75
C SER A 342 1.67 -21.76 6.50
N VAL A 343 2.79 -21.21 6.10
CA VAL A 343 3.48 -20.15 6.82
C VAL A 343 3.83 -18.99 5.89
N CYS A 344 3.79 -17.77 6.42
CA CYS A 344 4.27 -16.60 5.71
C CYS A 344 5.81 -16.59 5.70
N THR A 345 6.41 -16.66 4.51
CA THR A 345 7.87 -16.69 4.31
C THR A 345 8.28 -15.61 3.30
N ARG A 346 9.46 -15.02 3.50
CA ARG A 346 9.96 -13.96 2.64
C ARG A 346 10.56 -14.49 1.33
N MET A 347 10.35 -13.75 0.25
CA MET A 347 10.95 -14.04 -1.06
C MET A 347 12.28 -13.31 -1.22
N CYS A 348 13.15 -13.83 -2.08
CA CYS A 348 14.46 -13.26 -2.32
C CYS A 348 15.00 -13.59 -3.72
N SER A 349 16.03 -12.87 -4.13
CA SER A 349 16.79 -13.15 -5.35
C SER A 349 17.88 -14.20 -5.05
N PRO A 350 17.86 -15.38 -5.70
CA PRO A 350 18.91 -16.39 -5.53
C PRO A 350 20.29 -15.89 -5.97
N GLN A 351 20.31 -14.92 -6.90
CA GLN A 351 21.54 -14.42 -7.52
C GLN A 351 22.23 -13.36 -6.67
N THR A 352 21.46 -12.51 -6.01
CA THR A 352 21.99 -11.36 -5.25
C THR A 352 21.84 -11.52 -3.74
N GLY A 353 20.99 -12.45 -3.27
CA GLY A 353 20.57 -12.56 -1.88
C GLY A 353 19.64 -11.43 -1.42
N ALA A 354 19.29 -10.50 -2.31
CA ALA A 354 18.40 -9.39 -2.00
C ALA A 354 17.00 -9.91 -1.62
N GLY A 355 16.37 -9.26 -0.66
CA GLY A 355 15.06 -9.65 -0.15
C GLY A 355 15.11 -10.24 1.26
N CYS A 356 16.16 -10.96 1.65
CA CYS A 356 16.26 -11.50 3.02
C CYS A 356 16.69 -10.47 4.05
N ILE A 357 16.14 -10.57 5.27
CA ILE A 357 16.47 -9.70 6.41
C ILE A 357 17.31 -10.50 7.40
N GLY A 358 18.31 -9.85 8.00
CA GLY A 358 19.15 -10.46 9.04
C GLY A 358 20.20 -11.42 8.46
N ASP A 359 20.31 -12.60 9.07
CA ASP A 359 21.23 -13.68 8.70
C ASP A 359 20.56 -14.78 7.85
N ALA A 360 19.31 -14.57 7.43
CA ALA A 360 18.63 -15.43 6.48
C ALA A 360 19.36 -15.42 5.13
N VAL A 361 19.46 -16.60 4.52
CA VAL A 361 20.05 -16.77 3.20
C VAL A 361 18.94 -17.07 2.21
N CYS A 362 19.11 -16.56 0.99
CA CYS A 362 18.21 -16.90 -0.10
C CYS A 362 18.44 -18.35 -0.51
N GLY A 363 17.54 -19.22 -0.04
CA GLY A 363 17.58 -20.66 -0.25
C GLY A 363 16.81 -21.08 -1.49
N ALA A 364 16.27 -22.30 -1.42
CA ALA A 364 15.61 -23.03 -2.51
C ALA A 364 14.83 -22.12 -3.48
N THR A 365 15.13 -22.27 -4.77
CA THR A 365 14.37 -21.66 -5.85
C THR A 365 12.98 -22.28 -5.90
N LEU A 366 11.96 -21.43 -6.03
CA LEU A 366 10.60 -21.88 -6.28
C LEU A 366 10.55 -22.63 -7.62
N VAL A 367 9.94 -23.82 -7.62
CA VAL A 367 9.81 -24.62 -8.84
C VAL A 367 9.02 -23.82 -9.88
N GLY A 368 9.64 -23.56 -11.03
CA GLY A 368 9.07 -22.72 -12.10
C GLY A 368 9.55 -21.26 -12.10
N PHE A 369 10.33 -20.83 -11.10
CA PHE A 369 10.83 -19.47 -10.97
C PHE A 369 12.33 -19.46 -10.65
N ASP A 370 13.18 -19.53 -11.68
CA ASP A 370 14.65 -19.59 -11.51
C ASP A 370 15.25 -18.34 -10.82
N ASN A 371 14.49 -17.24 -10.80
CA ASN A 371 14.91 -15.97 -10.23
C ASN A 371 14.30 -15.67 -8.85
N VAL A 372 13.50 -16.57 -8.27
CA VAL A 372 12.84 -16.33 -6.97
C VAL A 372 13.16 -17.48 -6.02
N GLY A 373 13.85 -17.16 -4.93
CA GLY A 373 14.13 -18.05 -3.81
C GLY A 373 13.30 -17.69 -2.58
N LEU A 374 13.40 -18.55 -1.56
CA LEU A 374 12.79 -18.32 -0.24
C LEU A 374 13.88 -18.01 0.79
N CYS A 375 13.64 -17.00 1.62
CA CYS A 375 14.50 -16.72 2.75
C CYS A 375 14.35 -17.84 3.77
N VAL A 376 15.44 -18.56 3.97
CA VAL A 376 15.55 -19.56 5.02
C VAL A 376 16.42 -18.97 6.11
N GLY A 377 15.88 -18.90 7.33
CA GLY A 377 16.68 -18.57 8.50
C GLY A 377 17.76 -19.64 8.62
N LEU A 378 19.03 -19.28 8.40
CA LEU A 378 20.11 -20.16 8.79
C LEU A 378 20.05 -20.25 10.30
N THR A 379 19.58 -21.39 10.82
CA THR A 379 19.88 -21.73 12.21
C THR A 379 21.36 -22.06 12.24
N ARG A 380 22.19 -21.01 12.29
CA ARG A 380 23.64 -21.15 12.41
C ARG A 380 23.88 -21.81 13.74
N CYS A 381 24.19 -23.09 13.71
CA CYS A 381 24.62 -23.77 14.91
C CYS A 381 26.09 -23.41 15.12
N ASP A 382 26.46 -22.88 16.29
CA ASP A 382 27.88 -22.79 16.62
C ASP A 382 28.33 -24.21 16.97
N PRO A 383 29.23 -24.83 16.19
CA PRO A 383 29.70 -26.20 16.45
C PRO A 383 30.45 -26.33 17.79
N VAL A 384 30.76 -25.22 18.45
CA VAL A 384 31.57 -25.15 19.68
C VAL A 384 30.70 -24.86 20.90
N ASP A 385 29.67 -24.03 20.77
CA ASP A 385 28.78 -23.64 21.87
C ASP A 385 27.57 -24.59 21.98
N THR A 386 27.85 -25.83 22.41
CA THR A 386 26.91 -26.84 22.95
C THR A 386 25.75 -27.32 22.04
N PRO A 387 25.24 -28.55 22.26
CA PRO A 387 24.14 -29.15 21.48
C PRO A 387 22.76 -28.45 21.61
N GLN A 388 22.66 -27.25 22.19
CA GLN A 388 21.40 -26.52 22.39
C GLN A 388 21.03 -25.58 21.23
N SER A 389 21.94 -25.35 20.28
CA SER A 389 21.70 -24.46 19.13
C SER A 389 20.80 -25.07 18.05
N CYS A 390 20.57 -26.39 18.13
CA CYS A 390 19.82 -27.16 17.15
C CYS A 390 18.56 -27.78 17.81
N PRO A 391 17.41 -27.87 17.10
CA PRO A 391 16.22 -28.56 17.59
C PRO A 391 16.51 -29.98 18.10
N PRO A 392 15.81 -30.48 19.15
CA PRO A 392 16.00 -31.84 19.65
C PRO A 392 15.92 -32.88 18.54
N GLY A 393 16.99 -33.66 18.34
CA GLY A 393 17.08 -34.68 17.27
C GLY A 393 17.95 -34.27 16.07
N THR A 394 18.35 -33.00 15.99
CA THR A 394 19.27 -32.50 14.96
C THR A 394 20.69 -32.28 15.52
N HIS A 395 21.70 -32.26 14.66
CA HIS A 395 23.11 -32.03 14.98
C HIS A 395 23.74 -30.99 14.07
N CYS A 396 24.69 -30.21 14.59
CA CYS A 396 25.38 -29.19 13.82
C CYS A 396 26.45 -29.81 12.92
N ASP A 397 26.39 -29.60 11.60
CA ASP A 397 27.49 -29.97 10.70
C ASP A 397 28.30 -28.73 10.27
N PRO A 398 29.53 -28.57 10.79
CA PRO A 398 30.39 -27.44 10.44
C PRO A 398 30.97 -27.48 9.01
N PHE A 399 30.78 -28.56 8.25
CA PHE A 399 31.43 -28.77 6.96
C PHE A 399 30.50 -28.75 5.74
N SER A 400 29.18 -28.60 5.92
CA SER A 400 28.30 -28.44 4.78
C SER A 400 28.61 -27.14 4.00
N ASP A 401 28.47 -27.18 2.68
CA ASP A 401 28.69 -26.04 1.76
C ASP A 401 27.80 -24.82 2.08
N ALA A 402 26.87 -24.95 3.05
CA ALA A 402 25.89 -23.96 3.46
C ALA A 402 26.23 -23.19 4.76
N GLU A 403 27.45 -23.29 5.30
CA GLU A 403 27.85 -22.77 6.62
C GLU A 403 27.04 -23.37 7.80
N ALA A 404 27.67 -24.21 8.63
CA ALA A 404 27.17 -24.70 9.93
C ALA A 404 25.63 -24.76 10.11
N ALA A 405 25.00 -25.75 9.47
CA ALA A 405 23.56 -26.00 9.55
C ALA A 405 23.22 -27.18 10.47
N CYS A 406 22.00 -27.21 11.01
CA CYS A 406 21.47 -28.33 11.79
C CYS A 406 20.91 -29.43 10.87
N PHE A 407 21.32 -30.68 11.06
CA PHE A 407 20.89 -31.85 10.27
C PHE A 407 20.17 -32.87 11.14
N ASP A 408 19.09 -33.46 10.61
CA ASP A 408 18.36 -34.53 11.31
C ASP A 408 19.20 -35.80 11.49
N GLY A 409 19.15 -36.36 12.69
CA GLY A 409 19.71 -37.66 13.02
C GLY A 409 21.17 -37.60 13.46
N ALA A 410 21.40 -37.39 14.76
CA ALA A 410 22.67 -37.81 15.36
C ALA A 410 22.71 -39.35 15.34
N GLY A 411 23.73 -39.93 14.70
CA GLY A 411 23.92 -41.37 14.73
C GLY A 411 24.35 -41.86 16.11
N THR A 412 24.55 -43.17 16.26
CA THR A 412 24.93 -43.77 17.56
C THR A 412 26.42 -44.06 17.70
N GLN A 413 27.22 -43.74 16.69
CA GLN A 413 28.64 -44.10 16.67
C GLN A 413 29.44 -43.14 17.55
N GLY A 414 30.13 -43.71 18.55
CA GLY A 414 31.01 -42.94 19.43
C GLY A 414 32.28 -42.44 18.75
N GLU A 415 33.08 -41.70 19.49
CA GLU A 415 34.41 -41.23 19.05
C GLU A 415 35.28 -42.42 18.58
N ASP A 416 36.05 -42.22 17.51
CA ASP A 416 36.89 -43.21 16.82
C ASP A 416 36.15 -44.35 16.10
N ALA A 417 34.82 -44.39 16.15
CA ALA A 417 34.07 -45.36 15.37
C ALA A 417 34.20 -45.05 13.86
N PRO A 418 34.33 -46.08 13.01
CA PRO A 418 34.37 -45.89 11.56
C PRO A 418 33.03 -45.35 11.06
N CYS A 419 33.10 -44.33 10.22
CA CYS A 419 31.95 -43.62 9.67
C CYS A 419 32.08 -43.46 8.15
N SER A 420 30.96 -43.18 7.47
CA SER A 420 30.92 -42.83 6.05
C SER A 420 30.80 -41.30 5.93
N PRO A 421 31.60 -40.61 5.09
CA PRO A 421 31.57 -39.14 4.99
C PRO A 421 30.22 -38.53 4.60
N ASN A 422 29.29 -39.34 4.08
CA ASN A 422 27.98 -38.91 3.61
C ASN A 422 26.83 -39.50 4.45
N GLU A 423 27.11 -40.17 5.56
CA GLU A 423 26.08 -40.73 6.44
C GLU A 423 26.23 -40.16 7.85
N SER A 424 25.12 -39.77 8.46
CA SER A 424 25.04 -39.24 9.82
C SER A 424 25.17 -40.35 10.88
N GLY A 425 26.29 -41.09 10.83
CA GLY A 425 26.58 -42.19 11.75
C GLY A 425 27.10 -41.76 13.11
N CYS A 426 27.73 -40.58 13.20
CA CYS A 426 28.41 -40.10 14.40
C CYS A 426 27.43 -39.53 15.45
N ALA A 427 27.72 -39.80 16.73
CA ALA A 427 26.96 -39.28 17.86
C ALA A 427 27.09 -37.75 17.98
N ALA A 428 26.10 -37.13 18.64
CA ALA A 428 26.03 -35.69 18.81
C ALA A 428 27.34 -35.10 19.36
N GLY A 429 27.87 -34.08 18.67
CA GLY A 429 29.16 -33.44 19.00
C GLY A 429 30.40 -34.06 18.31
N LEU A 430 30.20 -35.05 17.43
CA LEU A 430 31.27 -35.66 16.62
C LEU A 430 30.94 -35.48 15.13
N THR A 431 31.97 -35.27 14.29
CA THR A 431 31.83 -35.34 12.82
C THR A 431 32.69 -36.46 12.25
N CYS A 432 32.34 -36.92 11.04
CA CYS A 432 33.12 -37.92 10.33
C CYS A 432 34.38 -37.31 9.69
N ALA A 433 35.54 -37.53 10.31
CA ALA A 433 36.82 -37.03 9.82
C ALA A 433 37.53 -38.07 8.94
N THR A 434 37.81 -37.72 7.68
CA THR A 434 38.53 -38.61 6.75
C THR A 434 40.04 -38.44 6.89
N GLY A 435 40.71 -39.53 7.29
CA GLY A 435 42.17 -39.60 7.37
C GLY A 435 42.76 -40.65 6.43
N PRO A 436 44.10 -40.75 6.35
CA PRO A 436 44.78 -41.75 5.53
C PRO A 436 44.48 -43.21 5.93
N ASN A 437 43.91 -43.43 7.11
CA ASN A 437 43.54 -44.74 7.65
C ASN A 437 42.03 -45.01 7.60
N GLY A 438 41.25 -44.22 6.85
CA GLY A 438 39.79 -44.28 6.80
C GLY A 438 39.14 -43.13 7.55
N SER A 439 37.80 -43.08 7.51
CA SER A 439 37.01 -42.04 8.16
C SER A 439 36.50 -42.49 9.52
N VAL A 440 36.68 -41.65 10.55
CA VAL A 440 36.27 -41.94 11.92
C VAL A 440 35.59 -40.74 12.57
N CYS A 441 34.68 -40.98 13.51
CA CYS A 441 34.01 -39.93 14.26
C CYS A 441 34.98 -39.21 15.21
N LYS A 442 35.13 -37.89 15.07
CA LYS A 442 36.03 -37.06 15.90
C LYS A 442 35.32 -35.81 16.42
N GLY A 443 35.70 -35.37 17.63
CA GLY A 443 35.26 -34.11 18.21
C GLY A 443 36.05 -32.91 17.65
N TYR A 444 35.41 -31.73 17.62
CA TYR A 444 36.01 -30.50 17.13
C TYR A 444 36.09 -29.44 18.24
N CYS A 445 37.10 -28.58 18.18
CA CYS A 445 37.19 -27.39 19.02
C CYS A 445 37.59 -26.14 18.21
N LYS A 446 37.08 -24.98 18.64
CA LYS A 446 37.46 -23.65 18.09
C LYS A 446 38.89 -23.36 18.48
N VAL A 447 39.78 -23.20 17.50
CA VAL A 447 41.12 -22.65 17.73
C VAL A 447 41.03 -21.14 17.60
N SER A 448 40.41 -20.45 18.57
CA SER A 448 40.69 -19.02 18.73
C SER A 448 42.05 -18.88 19.40
N ARG A 449 42.89 -17.95 18.92
CA ARG A 449 44.22 -17.68 19.52
C ARG A 449 44.06 -17.42 21.02
N GLY A 450 44.43 -18.41 21.84
CA GLY A 450 44.39 -18.32 23.31
C GLY A 450 43.27 -19.09 24.01
N ASN A 451 42.42 -19.87 23.34
CA ASN A 451 41.44 -20.69 24.04
C ASN A 451 42.08 -21.96 24.66
N ALA A 452 42.12 -22.01 25.99
CA ALA A 452 42.69 -23.13 26.74
C ALA A 452 41.91 -24.45 26.56
N ASP A 453 40.64 -24.37 26.15
CA ASP A 453 39.77 -25.54 25.97
C ASP A 453 40.23 -26.44 24.81
N CYS A 454 40.82 -25.86 23.75
CA CYS A 454 41.30 -26.59 22.59
C CYS A 454 42.74 -27.13 22.78
N GLN A 455 43.45 -26.74 23.84
CA GLN A 455 44.74 -27.35 24.22
C GLN A 455 44.58 -28.50 25.23
N ARG A 456 43.38 -28.71 25.77
CA ARG A 456 43.14 -29.65 26.87
C ARG A 456 41.81 -30.39 26.80
N TRP A 457 41.26 -30.62 25.61
CA TRP A 457 40.14 -31.55 25.48
C TRP A 457 40.63 -32.96 25.85
N ARG A 458 40.24 -33.44 27.03
CA ARG A 458 40.65 -34.73 27.66
C ARG A 458 42.17 -35.01 27.74
N GLY A 459 43.01 -33.98 27.66
CA GLY A 459 44.47 -34.12 27.85
C GLY A 459 45.25 -34.58 26.61
N GLN A 460 44.64 -34.57 25.42
CA GLN A 460 45.33 -34.83 24.15
C GLN A 460 45.65 -33.52 23.40
N ALA A 461 46.74 -33.54 22.63
CA ALA A 461 47.19 -32.38 21.85
C ALA A 461 46.39 -32.30 20.55
N CYS A 462 45.62 -31.23 20.37
CA CYS A 462 44.87 -30.99 19.14
C CYS A 462 45.78 -30.36 18.08
N GLN A 463 45.71 -30.85 16.84
CA GLN A 463 46.45 -30.28 15.71
C GLN A 463 45.57 -29.24 15.01
N PRO A 464 46.08 -28.04 14.69
CA PRO A 464 45.36 -27.08 13.88
C PRO A 464 45.21 -27.63 12.46
N ILE A 465 43.99 -27.62 11.95
CA ILE A 465 43.65 -27.85 10.55
C ILE A 465 43.23 -26.51 9.96
N GLU A 466 43.94 -26.09 8.92
CA GLU A 466 43.50 -24.99 8.06
C GLU A 466 42.51 -25.56 7.05
N ILE A 467 41.27 -25.08 7.09
CA ILE A 467 40.25 -25.42 6.11
C ILE A 467 40.18 -24.26 5.13
N SER A 468 40.52 -24.55 3.87
CA SER A 468 40.51 -23.60 2.77
C SER A 468 39.31 -23.90 1.88
N PHE A 469 38.41 -22.94 1.71
CA PHE A 469 37.29 -23.08 0.77
C PHE A 469 37.62 -22.33 -0.51
N THR A 470 37.32 -22.93 -1.66
CA THR A 470 37.45 -22.26 -2.95
C THR A 470 36.07 -22.14 -3.58
N PHE A 471 35.53 -20.93 -3.58
CA PHE A 471 34.24 -20.64 -4.21
C PHE A 471 34.48 -19.69 -5.38
N LEU A 472 33.98 -20.06 -6.58
CA LEU A 472 34.12 -19.29 -7.82
C LEU A 472 35.57 -18.82 -8.13
N GLY A 473 36.57 -19.67 -7.83
CA GLY A 473 37.97 -19.40 -8.16
C GLY A 473 38.72 -18.46 -7.20
N ARG A 474 38.10 -18.05 -6.08
CA ARG A 474 38.81 -17.41 -4.96
C ARG A 474 38.90 -18.38 -3.79
N THR A 475 40.10 -18.55 -3.27
CA THR A 475 40.35 -19.34 -2.05
C THR A 475 40.39 -18.41 -0.86
N GLU A 476 39.44 -18.54 0.06
CA GLU A 476 39.45 -17.84 1.34
C GLU A 476 39.68 -18.84 2.49
N VAL A 477 40.57 -18.48 3.41
CA VAL A 477 40.84 -19.23 4.64
C VAL A 477 39.98 -18.60 5.74
N ILE A 478 38.82 -19.18 6.01
CA ILE A 478 37.81 -18.51 6.82
C ILE A 478 38.05 -18.71 8.33
N ARG A 479 38.51 -19.89 8.80
CA ARG A 479 38.88 -20.13 10.22
C ARG A 479 39.88 -21.29 10.41
N SER A 480 40.65 -21.25 11.51
CA SER A 480 41.46 -22.37 11.99
C SER A 480 40.63 -23.22 12.97
N TYR A 481 40.41 -24.50 12.65
CA TYR A 481 39.80 -25.46 13.57
C TYR A 481 40.85 -26.46 14.05
N GLY A 482 40.66 -27.06 15.22
CA GLY A 482 41.57 -28.03 15.77
C GLY A 482 40.91 -29.39 15.77
N VAL A 483 41.57 -30.42 15.23
CA VAL A 483 41.14 -31.80 15.43
C VAL A 483 41.96 -32.39 16.57
N CYS A 484 41.27 -32.85 17.59
CA CYS A 484 41.88 -33.53 18.72
C CYS A 484 42.03 -35.02 18.38
N ASN A 485 43.25 -35.52 18.50
CA ASN A 485 43.59 -36.92 18.24
C ASN A 485 43.17 -37.81 19.38
#